data_AF-A0AAW0IZP7-F1
#
_entry.id   AF-A0AAW0IZP7-F1
#
_cell.length_a   1.000
_cell.length_b   1.000
_cell.length_c   1.000
_cell.angle_alpha   90.00
_cell.angle_beta   90.00
_cell.angle_gamma   90.00
#
_symmetry.space_group_name_H-M   'P 1'
#
loop_
_entity.id
_entity.type
_entity.pdbx_description
1 polymer ?
#
loop_
_entity_poly.entity_id
_entity_poly.type
_entity_poly.pdbx_seq_one_letter_code
_entity_poly.pdbx_strand_id
1 'polypeptide(L)'
;MEINTARRGPQGKESSVFDRLGAGRGGHLNNSSNKICKFWLSGRCLKNPCRFAHSETPDVATIHRSRQTPYYPHSSNALVSNTWRRGPRNSQNVQEKVVNHKSSKNVPGKSESDLEDIKKKSPESVSESSSECSVVESDSNLENVVEEKPLEHVPKKTAEMVCEFWVQGTCVYGDQCPYLHSWFRGDKFKRLAELQGHSKAVNGIALPLRCNKLCSGSSDGTIRLWDCHTGQCANVINLGSEVGSVCSEGPWLFVGLPNVVKVWNTESGAEYNLNGPVGQVNALESVNDLLFAGVEDGVILAWKGTCESNLTFQLAATLKGHTHGITSLVVGGGNRLYSGSKDHTIRVWDHENWQCIMTLNGHDDVVKSLMCWDKYLFSGSLDCTIKVWASTDDGCLEVIYTHSEEQGILALSRMTDPDVKPILYCSCSDKSVHLYELPTFTDRGRLFAKQEVQTLQIGPGSLFFTGDQTGLLTVYTWLAN
;
A
#
# COMPACT_ATOMS: atom_id res chain seq x y z
N MET A 1 -47.00 5.53 -40.19
CA MET A 1 -46.80 6.90 -40.69
C MET A 1 -45.32 7.08 -40.96
N GLU A 2 -44.96 7.48 -42.16
CA GLU A 2 -43.59 7.87 -42.51
C GLU A 2 -43.39 9.36 -42.20
N ILE A 3 -42.19 9.77 -41.78
CA ILE A 3 -41.70 11.15 -42.00
C ILE A 3 -40.24 11.09 -42.47
N ASN A 4 -39.94 11.95 -43.44
CA ASN A 4 -38.79 11.90 -44.35
C ASN A 4 -37.38 12.05 -43.74
N THR A 5 -36.41 11.55 -44.51
CA THR A 5 -34.98 11.88 -44.43
C THR A 5 -34.67 13.36 -44.68
N ALA A 6 -33.57 13.87 -44.11
CA ALA A 6 -32.92 15.12 -44.53
C ALA A 6 -31.44 14.89 -44.85
N ARG A 7 -30.91 15.55 -45.89
CA ARG A 7 -29.48 15.53 -46.29
C ARG A 7 -28.86 16.92 -46.21
N ARG A 8 -27.78 17.07 -45.44
CA ARG A 8 -26.67 18.06 -45.47
C ARG A 8 -25.63 17.51 -44.47
N GLY A 9 -24.32 17.60 -44.62
CA GLY A 9 -23.39 18.03 -45.68
C GLY A 9 -22.00 17.41 -45.36
N PRO A 10 -20.92 17.67 -46.09
CA PRO A 10 -19.63 17.01 -45.82
C PRO A 10 -19.02 17.50 -44.49
N GLN A 11 -18.94 16.62 -43.50
CA GLN A 11 -18.09 16.83 -42.32
C GLN A 11 -16.62 16.75 -42.75
N GLY A 12 -15.80 17.67 -42.23
CA GLY A 12 -14.35 17.58 -42.37
C GLY A 12 -13.83 16.33 -41.65
N LYS A 13 -12.92 15.58 -42.28
CA LYS A 13 -12.20 14.50 -41.61
C LYS A 13 -11.19 15.10 -40.63
N GLU A 14 -11.51 15.08 -39.35
CA GLU A 14 -10.46 15.01 -38.33
C GLU A 14 -9.81 13.63 -38.45
N SER A 15 -8.53 13.59 -38.80
CA SER A 15 -7.77 12.35 -38.98
C SER A 15 -7.44 11.75 -37.61
N SER A 16 -8.15 10.68 -37.25
CA SER A 16 -7.79 9.87 -36.08
C SER A 16 -6.39 9.27 -36.23
N VAL A 17 -5.78 8.87 -35.11
CA VAL A 17 -4.39 8.38 -35.01
C VAL A 17 -4.09 7.15 -35.91
N PHE A 18 -5.12 6.46 -36.41
CA PHE A 18 -5.01 5.33 -37.35
C PHE A 18 -4.17 5.61 -38.60
N ASP A 19 -4.19 6.83 -39.15
CA ASP A 19 -3.43 7.15 -40.37
C ASP A 19 -1.90 7.23 -40.17
N ARG A 20 -1.39 6.99 -38.94
CA ARG A 20 0.06 6.88 -38.64
C ARG A 20 0.58 5.44 -38.46
N LEU A 21 -0.27 4.42 -38.52
CA LEU A 21 0.12 3.01 -38.44
C LEU A 21 -0.39 2.26 -39.68
N GLY A 22 0.47 2.18 -40.70
CA GLY A 22 0.08 1.84 -42.08
C GLY A 22 -0.51 0.44 -42.28
N ALA A 23 -1.84 0.34 -42.23
CA ALA A 23 -2.61 -0.83 -42.63
C ALA A 23 -2.95 -0.77 -44.14
N GLY A 24 -2.00 -1.19 -44.98
CA GLY A 24 -2.23 -1.36 -46.42
C GLY A 24 -3.33 -2.38 -46.72
N ARG A 25 -4.24 -2.08 -47.66
CA ARG A 25 -5.35 -2.97 -48.02
C ARG A 25 -4.89 -4.19 -48.83
N GLY A 26 -5.30 -5.38 -48.38
CA GLY A 26 -5.55 -6.55 -49.24
C GLY A 26 -4.34 -7.37 -49.66
N GLY A 27 -4.33 -8.65 -49.29
CA GLY A 27 -3.36 -9.63 -49.78
C GLY A 27 -3.50 -11.00 -49.11
N HIS A 28 -4.12 -11.97 -49.79
CA HIS A 28 -3.95 -13.38 -49.44
C HIS A 28 -2.50 -13.79 -49.66
N LEU A 29 -1.90 -14.58 -48.75
CA LEU A 29 -0.88 -15.58 -49.12
C LEU A 29 -0.59 -16.62 -48.00
N ASN A 30 -1.15 -17.81 -48.19
CA ASN A 30 -0.69 -19.14 -47.80
C ASN A 30 0.03 -19.40 -46.46
N ASN A 31 -0.70 -20.13 -45.61
CA ASN A 31 -0.23 -21.01 -44.53
C ASN A 31 1.09 -21.76 -44.87
N SER A 32 2.14 -21.57 -44.06
CA SER A 32 3.20 -22.58 -43.89
C SER A 32 3.99 -22.45 -42.57
N SER A 33 4.03 -23.55 -41.81
CA SER A 33 4.80 -23.77 -40.57
C SER A 33 4.43 -22.91 -39.34
N ASN A 34 3.79 -23.55 -38.36
CA ASN A 34 3.46 -22.98 -37.05
C ASN A 34 4.70 -22.90 -36.12
N LYS A 35 5.74 -22.18 -36.56
CA LYS A 35 7.04 -22.09 -35.87
C LYS A 35 7.12 -20.82 -35.02
N ILE A 36 7.28 -21.00 -33.71
CA ILE A 36 7.46 -19.91 -32.75
C ILE A 36 8.82 -19.23 -32.99
N CYS A 37 8.85 -17.91 -32.89
CA CYS A 37 10.06 -17.12 -33.06
C CYS A 37 11.08 -17.38 -31.92
N LYS A 38 12.23 -18.00 -32.23
CA LYS A 38 13.28 -18.26 -31.24
C LYS A 38 13.83 -16.99 -30.57
N PHE A 39 13.81 -15.85 -31.27
CA PHE A 39 14.20 -14.56 -30.70
C PHE A 39 13.15 -14.01 -29.74
N TRP A 40 11.85 -14.19 -30.04
CA TRP A 40 10.73 -13.85 -29.14
C TRP A 40 10.81 -14.64 -27.82
N LEU A 41 11.01 -15.95 -27.90
CA LEU A 41 11.27 -16.84 -26.74
C LEU A 41 12.52 -16.47 -25.92
N SER A 42 13.32 -15.50 -26.36
CA SER A 42 14.46 -14.95 -25.60
C SER A 42 14.39 -13.42 -25.44
N GLY A 43 13.21 -12.81 -25.56
CA GLY A 43 12.97 -11.38 -25.35
C GLY A 43 13.62 -10.42 -26.36
N ARG A 44 14.09 -10.92 -27.52
CA ARG A 44 14.99 -10.20 -28.44
C ARG A 44 14.47 -10.06 -29.89
N CYS A 45 13.15 -10.17 -30.11
CA CYS A 45 12.58 -9.96 -31.44
C CYS A 45 12.14 -8.50 -31.64
N LEU A 46 12.74 -7.81 -32.63
CA LEU A 46 12.49 -6.39 -32.94
C LEU A 46 11.84 -6.16 -34.33
N LYS A 47 11.27 -7.19 -34.96
CA LYS A 47 10.63 -7.08 -36.29
C LYS A 47 9.11 -7.10 -36.21
N ASN A 48 8.47 -6.12 -36.86
CA ASN A 48 7.03 -6.03 -37.04
C ASN A 48 6.70 -5.74 -38.52
N PRO A 49 5.88 -6.56 -39.21
CA PRO A 49 5.40 -7.88 -38.80
C PRO A 49 6.54 -8.92 -38.77
N CYS A 50 6.50 -9.84 -37.81
CA CYS A 50 7.41 -10.97 -37.76
C CYS A 50 6.91 -12.11 -38.68
N ARG A 51 7.82 -12.86 -39.32
CA ARG A 51 7.50 -14.04 -40.15
C ARG A 51 7.19 -15.31 -39.33
N PHE A 52 7.37 -15.26 -38.01
CA PHE A 52 7.25 -16.40 -37.11
C PHE A 52 6.31 -16.08 -35.94
N ALA A 53 5.63 -17.09 -35.41
CA ALA A 53 4.59 -16.90 -34.39
C ALA A 53 5.16 -16.37 -33.06
N HIS A 54 4.42 -15.46 -32.42
CA HIS A 54 4.71 -14.90 -31.10
C HIS A 54 3.58 -15.32 -30.14
N SER A 55 3.47 -16.63 -29.86
CA SER A 55 2.40 -17.23 -29.05
C SER A 55 2.97 -18.01 -27.86
N GLU A 56 2.24 -18.03 -26.75
CA GLU A 56 2.64 -18.74 -25.53
C GLU A 56 2.17 -20.19 -25.55
N THR A 57 3.13 -21.11 -25.76
CA THR A 57 3.01 -22.58 -25.63
C THR A 57 2.07 -23.33 -26.61
N PRO A 58 2.27 -24.65 -26.80
CA PRO A 58 1.44 -25.49 -27.67
C PRO A 58 0.44 -26.37 -26.89
N ASP A 59 -0.47 -27.02 -27.64
CA ASP A 59 -1.62 -27.77 -27.15
C ASP A 59 -1.27 -29.01 -26.28
N VAL A 60 -2.12 -29.30 -25.28
CA VAL A 60 -1.83 -30.27 -24.19
C VAL A 60 -2.26 -31.69 -24.58
N ALA A 61 -1.64 -32.23 -25.64
CA ALA A 61 -2.05 -33.50 -26.23
C ALA A 61 -0.92 -34.44 -26.70
N THR A 62 0.36 -34.24 -26.35
CA THR A 62 1.41 -35.22 -26.71
C THR A 62 2.65 -35.24 -25.82
N ILE A 63 3.28 -36.43 -25.73
CA ILE A 63 4.61 -36.76 -25.16
C ILE A 63 4.62 -37.12 -23.66
N HIS A 64 4.35 -38.39 -23.37
CA HIS A 64 4.98 -39.11 -22.25
C HIS A 64 6.38 -39.61 -22.67
N ARG A 65 7.39 -39.37 -21.82
CA ARG A 65 8.53 -40.25 -21.41
C ARG A 65 9.90 -39.54 -21.39
N SER A 66 10.65 -39.75 -20.29
CA SER A 66 12.12 -39.62 -20.14
C SER A 66 12.71 -38.19 -20.25
N ARG A 67 13.53 -37.69 -19.31
CA ARG A 67 14.05 -38.25 -18.04
C ARG A 67 14.53 -37.11 -17.11
N GLN A 68 14.36 -37.32 -15.80
CA GLN A 68 15.21 -36.82 -14.69
C GLN A 68 15.59 -35.32 -14.61
N THR A 69 14.96 -34.63 -13.65
CA THR A 69 15.57 -33.54 -12.85
C THR A 69 15.41 -33.87 -11.35
N PRO A 70 16.19 -33.27 -10.43
CA PRO A 70 16.12 -33.60 -9.00
C PRO A 70 14.80 -33.21 -8.33
N TYR A 71 14.49 -33.85 -7.20
CA TYR A 71 13.20 -33.81 -6.53
C TYR A 71 13.30 -33.13 -5.15
N TYR A 72 12.64 -31.98 -4.99
CA TYR A 72 12.33 -31.38 -3.69
C TYR A 72 10.85 -31.61 -3.39
N PRO A 73 10.48 -32.34 -2.31
CA PRO A 73 9.07 -32.61 -1.99
C PRO A 73 8.40 -31.44 -1.26
N HIS A 74 7.17 -31.12 -1.68
CA HIS A 74 6.20 -30.39 -0.87
C HIS A 74 5.15 -31.35 -0.30
N SER A 75 4.50 -30.88 0.78
CA SER A 75 3.23 -31.35 1.37
C SER A 75 3.21 -32.61 2.25
N SER A 76 2.57 -32.43 3.41
CA SER A 76 1.72 -33.36 4.17
C SER A 76 2.21 -34.76 4.55
N ASN A 77 2.31 -35.01 5.85
CA ASN A 77 1.39 -35.96 6.49
C ASN A 77 1.22 -35.68 8.00
N ALA A 78 0.15 -36.24 8.59
CA ALA A 78 -0.17 -36.12 10.02
C ALA A 78 0.27 -37.37 10.81
N LEU A 79 0.10 -37.30 12.15
CA LEU A 79 0.49 -38.33 13.14
C LEU A 79 2.02 -38.40 13.35
N VAL A 80 2.57 -38.77 14.51
CA VAL A 80 2.08 -39.69 15.55
C VAL A 80 2.16 -39.10 16.96
N SER A 81 1.18 -39.45 17.80
CA SER A 81 1.18 -39.16 19.24
C SER A 81 1.94 -40.22 20.05
N ASN A 82 2.79 -39.79 20.99
CA ASN A 82 3.32 -40.64 22.06
C ASN A 82 2.95 -40.02 23.42
N THR A 83 1.95 -40.52 24.14
CA THR A 83 1.90 -41.79 24.91
C THR A 83 2.71 -41.80 26.21
N TRP A 84 2.30 -40.99 27.19
CA TRP A 84 2.66 -41.21 28.60
C TRP A 84 1.41 -41.45 29.47
N ARG A 85 1.22 -42.69 29.94
CA ARG A 85 0.24 -43.05 30.97
C ARG A 85 0.71 -44.25 31.80
N ARG A 86 1.01 -44.01 33.08
CA ARG A 86 0.35 -44.61 34.26
C ARG A 86 0.95 -44.04 35.56
N GLY A 87 0.11 -43.79 36.56
CA GLY A 87 0.52 -43.42 37.93
C GLY A 87 0.74 -44.67 38.81
N PRO A 88 0.46 -44.65 40.15
CA PRO A 88 -0.84 -44.16 40.65
C PRO A 88 -0.90 -43.54 42.09
N ARG A 89 -2.08 -42.96 42.41
CA ARG A 89 -2.76 -42.86 43.74
C ARG A 89 -2.09 -42.17 44.95
N ASN A 90 -2.68 -41.03 45.37
CA ASN A 90 -3.50 -40.87 46.60
C ASN A 90 -3.94 -39.38 46.68
N SER A 91 -5.22 -38.97 46.67
CA SER A 91 -6.39 -39.24 47.54
C SER A 91 -6.52 -38.29 48.74
N GLN A 92 -7.43 -37.30 48.66
CA GLN A 92 -8.56 -37.12 49.59
C GLN A 92 -9.51 -35.96 49.17
N ASN A 93 -10.69 -35.90 49.78
CA ASN A 93 -11.76 -34.93 49.47
C ASN A 93 -11.66 -33.68 50.36
N VAL A 94 -12.09 -32.53 49.84
CA VAL A 94 -12.93 -31.57 50.60
C VAL A 94 -13.99 -30.99 49.65
N GLN A 95 -15.26 -31.04 50.06
CA GLN A 95 -16.30 -30.09 49.63
C GLN A 95 -16.58 -29.18 50.82
N GLU A 96 -16.78 -27.87 50.60
CA GLU A 96 -17.52 -26.88 51.43
C GLU A 96 -17.06 -25.45 51.06
N LYS A 97 -17.82 -24.36 51.25
CA LYS A 97 -19.29 -24.14 51.38
C LYS A 97 -19.58 -22.67 51.03
N VAL A 98 -20.80 -22.33 50.61
CA VAL A 98 -21.24 -20.93 50.52
C VAL A 98 -21.77 -20.47 51.89
N VAL A 99 -21.27 -19.33 52.39
CA VAL A 99 -21.87 -18.60 53.51
C VAL A 99 -21.87 -17.10 53.19
N ASN A 100 -23.06 -16.48 53.25
CA ASN A 100 -23.24 -15.03 53.19
C ASN A 100 -23.06 -14.40 54.58
N HIS A 101 -22.56 -13.17 54.64
CA HIS A 101 -22.89 -12.28 55.76
C HIS A 101 -23.21 -10.85 55.32
N LYS A 102 -24.49 -10.47 55.52
CA LYS A 102 -24.92 -9.09 55.78
C LYS A 102 -24.67 -8.81 57.30
N SER A 103 -24.72 -7.60 57.85
CA SER A 103 -25.59 -6.47 57.49
C SER A 103 -25.13 -5.12 58.08
N SER A 104 -25.48 -4.02 57.38
CA SER A 104 -26.11 -2.76 57.86
C SER A 104 -25.66 -2.10 59.19
N LYS A 105 -25.42 -0.78 59.25
CA LYS A 105 -26.39 0.36 59.29
C LYS A 105 -25.59 1.70 59.31
N ASN A 106 -26.09 2.93 59.08
CA ASN A 106 -27.44 3.53 59.09
C ASN A 106 -27.54 4.73 58.09
N VAL A 107 -28.75 5.27 57.89
CA VAL A 107 -29.12 6.45 57.03
C VAL A 107 -30.24 7.22 57.78
N PRO A 108 -30.24 8.58 57.92
CA PRO A 108 -30.84 9.53 56.94
C PRO A 108 -30.19 10.95 56.87
N GLY A 109 -30.57 11.90 56.01
CA GLY A 109 -31.46 11.91 54.82
C GLY A 109 -32.24 13.24 54.62
N LYS A 110 -32.61 13.59 53.36
CA LYS A 110 -33.41 14.78 52.90
C LYS A 110 -32.67 16.15 52.96
N SER A 111 -33.02 17.22 52.20
CA SER A 111 -33.97 17.46 51.08
C SER A 111 -33.56 18.69 50.20
N GLU A 112 -34.42 19.08 49.25
CA GLU A 112 -34.28 19.99 48.08
C GLU A 112 -33.88 21.48 48.28
N SER A 113 -33.54 22.09 47.13
CA SER A 113 -33.80 23.48 46.66
C SER A 113 -32.86 24.67 46.96
N ASP A 114 -32.55 25.37 45.85
CA ASP A 114 -32.38 26.83 45.59
C ASP A 114 -31.15 27.67 46.02
N LEU A 115 -30.45 28.17 44.98
CA LEU A 115 -29.85 29.53 44.79
C LEU A 115 -28.66 29.97 45.69
N GLU A 116 -27.76 30.90 45.32
CA GLU A 116 -27.68 31.83 44.17
C GLU A 116 -26.21 32.20 43.78
N ASP A 117 -26.00 32.73 42.56
CA ASP A 117 -24.87 33.56 42.07
C ASP A 117 -23.42 32.97 42.07
N ILE A 118 -22.45 33.41 41.26
CA ILE A 118 -22.12 34.78 40.77
C ILE A 118 -22.00 34.88 39.21
N LYS A 119 -22.26 36.09 38.70
CA LYS A 119 -22.20 36.52 37.27
C LYS A 119 -20.78 36.40 36.64
N LYS A 120 -20.55 36.08 35.35
CA LYS A 120 -21.18 36.39 34.03
C LYS A 120 -20.67 37.69 33.37
N LYS A 121 -19.92 37.60 32.25
CA LYS A 121 -20.16 38.34 30.96
C LYS A 121 -19.08 38.16 29.87
N SER A 122 -19.54 37.89 28.64
CA SER A 122 -19.04 38.47 27.37
C SER A 122 -19.98 39.64 26.96
N PRO A 123 -19.75 40.39 25.85
CA PRO A 123 -20.40 39.99 24.57
C PRO A 123 -19.76 40.45 23.22
N GLU A 124 -20.04 39.67 22.16
CA GLU A 124 -20.49 40.05 20.78
C GLU A 124 -19.68 40.93 19.78
N SER A 125 -20.08 40.78 18.50
CA SER A 125 -19.59 41.32 17.21
C SER A 125 -20.28 42.64 16.77
N VAL A 126 -19.97 43.38 15.68
CA VAL A 126 -19.23 43.08 14.41
C VAL A 126 -18.11 44.13 14.12
N SER A 127 -17.77 44.78 12.98
CA SER A 127 -18.41 45.06 11.65
C SER A 127 -17.36 45.28 10.52
N GLU A 128 -17.80 45.54 9.28
CA GLU A 128 -16.99 45.77 8.06
C GLU A 128 -16.38 47.18 7.93
N SER A 129 -15.28 47.35 7.15
CA SER A 129 -15.19 48.23 5.94
C SER A 129 -13.72 48.47 5.48
N SER A 130 -13.49 49.35 4.49
CA SER A 130 -12.35 49.28 3.53
C SER A 130 -11.59 50.61 3.28
N SER A 131 -10.53 50.55 2.44
CA SER A 131 -9.81 51.67 1.77
C SER A 131 -8.89 52.54 2.65
N GLU A 132 -7.84 53.25 2.16
CA GLU A 132 -7.01 53.20 0.94
C GLU A 132 -5.72 54.07 1.14
N CYS A 133 -4.78 54.04 0.19
CA CYS A 133 -3.70 55.05 -0.02
C CYS A 133 -2.57 55.18 1.04
N SER A 134 -1.38 55.75 0.76
CA SER A 134 -0.77 56.23 -0.50
C SER A 134 0.78 56.19 -0.45
N VAL A 135 1.44 56.43 -1.60
CA VAL A 135 2.90 56.46 -1.80
C VAL A 135 3.50 57.86 -1.60
N VAL A 136 4.74 57.94 -1.11
CA VAL A 136 5.69 59.05 -1.36
C VAL A 136 7.14 58.51 -1.39
N GLU A 137 7.97 59.07 -2.27
CA GLU A 137 9.40 58.73 -2.48
C GLU A 137 10.33 59.91 -2.11
N SER A 138 11.61 59.84 -2.53
CA SER A 138 12.67 60.89 -2.54
C SER A 138 13.43 61.14 -1.21
N ASP A 139 14.76 61.40 -1.19
CA ASP A 139 15.73 61.25 -2.30
C ASP A 139 17.23 61.15 -1.91
N SER A 140 17.97 60.43 -2.76
CA SER A 140 19.30 60.76 -3.29
C SER A 140 20.65 60.59 -2.52
N ASN A 141 21.63 60.16 -3.35
CA ASN A 141 23.08 60.43 -3.36
C ASN A 141 24.09 59.33 -2.96
N LEU A 142 25.20 59.35 -3.70
CA LEU A 142 26.22 58.29 -3.87
C LEU A 142 27.54 58.66 -3.18
N GLU A 143 28.37 57.66 -2.91
CA GLU A 143 29.77 57.71 -3.38
C GLU A 143 30.30 56.30 -3.72
N ASN A 144 31.32 56.19 -4.57
CA ASN A 144 31.73 54.93 -5.21
C ASN A 144 32.97 54.29 -4.55
N VAL A 145 32.97 52.96 -4.44
CA VAL A 145 34.18 52.12 -4.34
C VAL A 145 34.05 50.98 -5.36
N VAL A 146 35.18 50.56 -5.94
CA VAL A 146 35.27 49.55 -7.01
C VAL A 146 36.04 48.33 -6.48
N GLU A 147 35.90 47.19 -7.17
CA GLU A 147 36.53 45.88 -6.87
C GLU A 147 35.84 45.11 -5.71
N GLU A 148 35.62 43.80 -5.76
CA GLU A 148 35.90 42.77 -6.79
C GLU A 148 34.61 42.07 -7.25
N LYS A 149 34.67 41.29 -8.35
CA LYS A 149 33.60 40.33 -8.68
C LYS A 149 33.69 39.10 -7.76
N PRO A 150 32.63 38.72 -7.04
CA PRO A 150 32.53 37.37 -6.51
C PRO A 150 32.56 36.37 -7.67
N LEU A 151 33.44 35.37 -7.61
CA LEU A 151 33.36 34.21 -8.49
C LEU A 151 32.00 33.54 -8.27
N GLU A 152 31.29 33.24 -9.36
CA GLU A 152 30.02 32.50 -9.28
C GLU A 152 30.25 31.20 -8.52
N HIS A 153 29.58 31.07 -7.36
CA HIS A 153 29.73 29.90 -6.51
C HIS A 153 28.93 28.75 -7.11
N VAL A 154 29.48 28.13 -8.17
CA VAL A 154 28.89 27.00 -8.90
C VAL A 154 28.39 25.98 -7.87
N PRO A 155 27.07 25.77 -7.74
CA PRO A 155 26.56 24.88 -6.73
C PRO A 155 27.11 23.48 -6.96
N LYS A 156 27.68 22.86 -5.92
CA LYS A 156 28.03 21.43 -5.96
C LYS A 156 26.77 20.68 -6.38
N LYS A 157 26.83 19.87 -7.46
CA LYS A 157 25.65 19.17 -8.01
C LYS A 157 24.94 18.36 -6.91
N THR A 158 23.81 18.88 -6.43
CA THR A 158 22.91 18.21 -5.48
C THR A 158 22.05 17.21 -6.22
N ALA A 159 22.68 16.11 -6.68
CA ALA A 159 22.06 14.98 -7.38
C ALA A 159 21.14 14.11 -6.48
N GLU A 160 20.54 14.73 -5.48
CA GLU A 160 19.70 14.12 -4.45
C GLU A 160 18.24 14.55 -4.56
N MET A 161 17.99 15.73 -5.14
CA MET A 161 16.66 16.26 -5.41
C MET A 161 16.40 16.36 -6.92
N VAL A 162 15.16 16.08 -7.33
CA VAL A 162 14.69 16.25 -8.71
C VAL A 162 14.50 17.72 -9.04
N CYS A 163 14.84 18.15 -10.25
CA CYS A 163 14.59 19.52 -10.68
C CYS A 163 13.09 19.76 -10.92
N GLU A 164 12.44 20.61 -10.11
CA GLU A 164 11.01 20.92 -10.27
C GLU A 164 10.70 21.54 -11.65
N PHE A 165 11.58 22.40 -12.16
CA PHE A 165 11.45 22.96 -13.52
C PHE A 165 11.56 21.87 -14.60
N TRP A 166 12.31 20.78 -14.38
CA TRP A 166 12.37 19.67 -15.33
C TRP A 166 11.10 18.84 -15.31
N VAL A 167 10.52 18.61 -14.11
CA VAL A 167 9.19 17.98 -13.95
C VAL A 167 8.10 18.75 -14.72
N GLN A 168 8.23 20.07 -14.79
CA GLN A 168 7.33 20.98 -15.52
C GLN A 168 7.70 21.16 -17.01
N GLY A 169 8.84 20.64 -17.47
CA GLY A 169 9.36 20.87 -18.83
C GLY A 169 9.92 22.27 -19.11
N THR A 170 10.19 23.06 -18.06
CA THR A 170 10.63 24.47 -18.10
C THR A 170 12.09 24.68 -17.70
N CYS A 171 12.86 23.63 -17.37
CA CYS A 171 14.26 23.76 -16.94
C CYS A 171 15.19 24.27 -18.05
N VAL A 172 15.70 25.49 -17.89
CA VAL A 172 16.63 26.15 -18.83
C VAL A 172 18.06 25.60 -18.79
N TYR A 173 18.45 24.88 -17.73
CA TYR A 173 19.84 24.46 -17.50
C TYR A 173 20.23 23.15 -18.22
N GLY A 174 19.27 22.36 -18.72
CA GLY A 174 19.55 21.08 -19.37
C GLY A 174 20.46 20.17 -18.52
N ASP A 175 21.44 19.53 -19.16
CA ASP A 175 22.39 18.62 -18.48
C ASP A 175 23.33 19.33 -17.48
N GLN A 176 23.39 20.66 -17.52
CA GLN A 176 24.14 21.48 -16.56
C GLN A 176 23.35 21.79 -15.28
N CYS A 177 22.07 21.37 -15.18
CA CYS A 177 21.30 21.54 -13.96
C CYS A 177 22.02 20.95 -12.73
N PRO A 178 22.06 21.65 -11.58
CA PRO A 178 22.61 21.09 -10.33
C PRO A 178 21.72 20.00 -9.74
N TYR A 179 20.44 19.96 -10.10
CA TYR A 179 19.43 19.00 -9.67
C TYR A 179 19.26 17.83 -10.66
N LEU A 180 18.63 16.75 -10.21
CA LEU A 180 18.46 15.52 -10.98
C LEU A 180 17.38 15.66 -12.06
N HIS A 181 17.71 15.31 -13.31
CA HIS A 181 16.79 15.17 -14.45
C HIS A 181 16.36 13.69 -14.65
N SER A 182 15.93 13.05 -13.57
CA SER A 182 15.49 11.65 -13.54
C SER A 182 14.47 11.45 -12.42
N TRP A 183 13.54 10.52 -12.64
CA TRP A 183 12.58 10.08 -11.61
C TRP A 183 13.16 9.04 -10.64
N PHE A 184 14.45 8.75 -10.74
CA PHE A 184 15.18 7.87 -9.82
C PHE A 184 16.70 8.09 -9.86
N ARG A 185 17.36 7.72 -8.75
CA ARG A 185 18.82 7.50 -8.65
C ARG A 185 19.08 6.08 -8.16
N GLY A 186 20.25 5.51 -8.47
CA GLY A 186 20.63 4.14 -8.09
C GLY A 186 20.64 3.15 -9.25
N ASP A 187 21.17 1.96 -9.00
CA ASP A 187 21.50 0.97 -10.03
C ASP A 187 20.42 -0.11 -10.22
N LYS A 188 20.45 -0.74 -11.39
CA LYS A 188 19.72 -1.98 -11.73
C LYS A 188 18.19 -1.93 -11.68
N PHE A 189 17.52 -0.79 -11.76
CA PHE A 189 16.07 -0.76 -11.98
C PHE A 189 15.63 0.33 -12.97
N LYS A 190 14.42 0.20 -13.51
CA LYS A 190 13.83 1.18 -14.43
C LYS A 190 12.33 1.27 -14.28
N ARG A 191 11.78 2.44 -14.64
CA ARG A 191 10.35 2.64 -14.88
C ARG A 191 9.93 1.94 -16.18
N LEU A 192 8.79 1.25 -16.16
CA LEU A 192 8.19 0.57 -17.32
C LEU A 192 6.98 1.32 -17.89
N ALA A 193 6.07 1.76 -17.01
CA ALA A 193 4.80 2.38 -17.40
C ALA A 193 4.29 3.35 -16.33
N GLU A 194 3.47 4.30 -16.76
CA GLU A 194 2.59 5.12 -15.91
C GLU A 194 1.14 4.71 -16.20
N LEU A 195 0.39 4.32 -15.17
CA LEU A 195 -1.03 3.98 -15.29
C LEU A 195 -1.83 5.18 -14.74
N GLN A 196 -2.21 6.08 -15.65
CA GLN A 196 -2.92 7.32 -15.32
C GLN A 196 -4.43 7.09 -15.36
N GLY A 197 -5.16 7.61 -14.37
CA GLY A 197 -6.63 7.57 -14.40
C GLY A 197 -7.33 7.95 -13.10
N HIS A 198 -6.77 7.64 -11.93
CA HIS A 198 -7.32 8.14 -10.66
C HIS A 198 -7.10 9.66 -10.55
N SER A 199 -8.00 10.34 -9.82
CA SER A 199 -7.96 11.80 -9.62
C SER A 199 -7.62 12.24 -8.19
N LYS A 200 -7.37 11.29 -7.29
CA LYS A 200 -6.82 11.49 -5.93
C LYS A 200 -5.89 10.32 -5.58
N ALA A 201 -5.30 10.38 -4.39
CA ALA A 201 -4.38 9.38 -3.84
C ALA A 201 -4.79 7.92 -4.07
N VAL A 202 -3.81 7.11 -4.47
CA VAL A 202 -3.93 5.65 -4.53
C VAL A 202 -3.59 5.08 -3.15
N ASN A 203 -4.56 4.49 -2.48
CA ASN A 203 -4.45 4.05 -1.08
C ASN A 203 -4.26 2.53 -0.95
N GLY A 204 -4.34 1.79 -2.04
CA GLY A 204 -4.03 0.36 -2.07
C GLY A 204 -3.88 -0.17 -3.49
N ILE A 205 -2.99 -1.16 -3.65
CA ILE A 205 -2.70 -1.87 -4.90
C ILE A 205 -2.69 -3.37 -4.58
N ALA A 206 -3.39 -4.17 -5.38
CA ALA A 206 -3.54 -5.61 -5.14
C ALA A 206 -3.44 -6.43 -6.43
N LEU A 207 -3.12 -7.72 -6.29
CA LEU A 207 -2.90 -8.67 -7.37
C LEU A 207 -3.60 -10.00 -7.04
N PRO A 208 -4.93 -10.10 -7.22
CA PRO A 208 -5.66 -11.36 -7.02
C PRO A 208 -5.07 -12.48 -7.88
N LEU A 209 -4.79 -13.63 -7.28
CA LEU A 209 -4.13 -14.75 -7.95
C LEU A 209 -4.93 -15.22 -9.16
N ARG A 210 -4.20 -15.53 -10.25
CA ARG A 210 -4.71 -15.89 -11.59
C ARG A 210 -5.53 -14.80 -12.30
N CYS A 211 -5.75 -13.63 -11.69
CA CYS A 211 -6.26 -12.48 -12.40
C CYS A 211 -5.13 -11.86 -13.24
N ASN A 212 -5.32 -11.73 -14.55
CA ASN A 212 -4.41 -10.98 -15.43
C ASN A 212 -4.58 -9.45 -15.28
N LYS A 213 -4.98 -8.99 -14.09
CA LYS A 213 -5.27 -7.58 -13.77
C LYS A 213 -4.57 -7.15 -12.48
N LEU A 214 -4.12 -5.89 -12.49
CA LEU A 214 -3.72 -5.14 -11.30
C LEU A 214 -4.96 -4.41 -10.78
N CYS A 215 -5.26 -4.53 -9.49
CA CYS A 215 -6.31 -3.76 -8.84
C CYS A 215 -5.68 -2.54 -8.15
N SER A 216 -6.30 -1.36 -8.27
CA SER A 216 -5.94 -0.19 -7.47
C SER A 216 -7.16 0.51 -6.92
N GLY A 217 -7.06 1.03 -5.69
CA GLY A 217 -8.13 1.78 -5.03
C GLY A 217 -7.66 3.16 -4.59
N SER A 218 -8.60 4.12 -4.62
CA SER A 218 -8.29 5.53 -4.42
C SER A 218 -9.33 6.28 -3.61
N SER A 219 -8.90 7.39 -2.99
CA SER A 219 -9.77 8.44 -2.46
C SER A 219 -10.67 9.09 -3.52
N ASP A 220 -10.46 8.86 -4.82
CA ASP A 220 -11.42 9.24 -5.87
C ASP A 220 -12.74 8.45 -5.83
N GLY A 221 -12.80 7.41 -5.00
CA GLY A 221 -13.98 6.57 -4.78
C GLY A 221 -14.13 5.44 -5.79
N THR A 222 -13.08 5.14 -6.57
CA THR A 222 -13.07 4.06 -7.56
C THR A 222 -12.07 2.95 -7.24
N ILE A 223 -12.40 1.74 -7.69
CA ILE A 223 -11.43 0.67 -7.96
C ILE A 223 -11.18 0.62 -9.46
N ARG A 224 -9.92 0.54 -9.87
CA ARG A 224 -9.52 0.36 -11.27
C ARG A 224 -8.88 -1.00 -11.47
N LEU A 225 -9.29 -1.67 -12.54
CA LEU A 225 -8.71 -2.94 -12.99
C LEU A 225 -7.85 -2.66 -14.22
N TRP A 226 -6.53 -2.67 -14.06
CA TRP A 226 -5.58 -2.45 -15.14
C TRP A 226 -5.17 -3.78 -15.77
N ASP A 227 -5.02 -3.81 -17.08
CA ASP A 227 -4.54 -4.97 -17.81
C ASP A 227 -3.01 -5.10 -17.69
N CYS A 228 -2.53 -6.21 -17.11
CA CYS A 228 -1.10 -6.40 -16.83
C CYS A 228 -0.21 -6.52 -18.08
N HIS A 229 -0.78 -6.78 -19.26
CA HIS A 229 -0.03 -6.93 -20.51
C HIS A 229 0.09 -5.61 -21.29
N THR A 230 -0.92 -4.73 -21.16
CA THR A 230 -1.06 -3.51 -21.98
C THR A 230 -1.02 -2.21 -21.19
N GLY A 231 -1.09 -2.27 -19.85
CA GLY A 231 -1.20 -1.12 -18.96
C GLY A 231 -2.54 -0.36 -19.07
N GLN A 232 -3.48 -0.83 -19.89
CA GLN A 232 -4.74 -0.14 -20.12
C GLN A 232 -5.73 -0.34 -18.97
N CYS A 233 -6.49 0.69 -18.63
CA CYS A 233 -7.59 0.58 -17.67
C CYS A 233 -8.73 -0.24 -18.32
N ALA A 234 -8.93 -1.48 -17.86
CA ALA A 234 -9.90 -2.41 -18.43
C ALA A 234 -11.29 -2.28 -17.80
N ASN A 235 -11.38 -1.80 -16.55
CA ASN A 235 -12.65 -1.47 -15.89
C ASN A 235 -12.44 -0.41 -14.79
N VAL A 236 -13.49 0.36 -14.50
CA VAL A 236 -13.56 1.34 -13.41
C VAL A 236 -14.85 1.10 -12.61
N ILE A 237 -14.72 0.64 -11.38
CA ILE A 237 -15.83 0.37 -10.47
C ILE A 237 -15.96 1.56 -9.53
N ASN A 238 -17.06 2.31 -9.63
CA ASN A 238 -17.36 3.42 -8.71
C ASN A 238 -18.04 2.87 -7.44
N LEU A 239 -17.49 3.20 -6.27
CA LEU A 239 -17.98 2.74 -4.96
C LEU A 239 -18.67 3.86 -4.15
N GLY A 240 -18.71 5.08 -4.68
CA GLY A 240 -19.40 6.24 -4.08
C GLY A 240 -18.80 6.77 -2.77
N SER A 241 -17.67 6.22 -2.32
CA SER A 241 -17.00 6.54 -1.05
C SER A 241 -15.51 6.23 -1.16
N GLU A 242 -14.68 6.94 -0.38
CA GLU A 242 -13.22 6.84 -0.50
C GLU A 242 -12.70 5.45 -0.12
N VAL A 243 -11.83 4.88 -0.96
CA VAL A 243 -11.14 3.62 -0.65
C VAL A 243 -9.97 3.92 0.29
N GLY A 244 -10.01 3.39 1.51
CA GLY A 244 -8.95 3.58 2.51
C GLY A 244 -7.83 2.55 2.40
N SER A 245 -8.14 1.34 1.93
CA SER A 245 -7.20 0.23 1.80
C SER A 245 -7.68 -0.82 0.80
N VAL A 246 -6.75 -1.58 0.22
CA VAL A 246 -7.02 -2.71 -0.68
C VAL A 246 -6.00 -3.81 -0.41
N CYS A 247 -6.43 -5.06 -0.28
CA CYS A 247 -5.55 -6.24 -0.29
C CYS A 247 -6.19 -7.40 -1.08
N SER A 248 -5.43 -8.49 -1.28
CA SER A 248 -5.91 -9.69 -1.97
C SER A 248 -5.25 -10.96 -1.44
N GLU A 249 -6.05 -12.01 -1.20
CA GLU A 249 -5.58 -13.34 -0.81
C GLU A 249 -6.28 -14.37 -1.72
N GLY A 250 -5.52 -15.24 -2.39
CA GLY A 250 -6.07 -16.08 -3.46
C GLY A 250 -6.76 -15.25 -4.56
N PRO A 251 -7.90 -15.70 -5.11
CA PRO A 251 -8.71 -14.93 -6.07
C PRO A 251 -9.61 -13.87 -5.40
N TRP A 252 -9.45 -13.60 -4.10
CA TRP A 252 -10.25 -12.61 -3.38
C TRP A 252 -9.61 -11.23 -3.40
N LEU A 253 -10.44 -10.21 -3.59
CA LEU A 253 -10.10 -8.80 -3.48
C LEU A 253 -10.91 -8.19 -2.32
N PHE A 254 -10.22 -7.59 -1.36
CA PHE A 254 -10.81 -6.94 -0.19
C PHE A 254 -10.57 -5.43 -0.28
N VAL A 255 -11.60 -4.63 -0.04
CA VAL A 255 -11.56 -3.15 -0.18
C VAL A 255 -12.19 -2.48 1.02
N GLY A 256 -11.40 -1.66 1.71
CA GLY A 256 -11.81 -0.89 2.88
C GLY A 256 -12.50 0.41 2.48
N LEU A 257 -13.75 0.57 2.91
CA LEU A 257 -14.59 1.77 2.74
C LEU A 257 -15.04 2.31 4.11
N PRO A 258 -15.70 3.48 4.19
CA PRO A 258 -16.43 3.88 5.39
C PRO A 258 -17.44 2.81 5.83
N ASN A 259 -17.29 2.32 7.07
CA ASN A 259 -18.20 1.40 7.76
C ASN A 259 -18.41 0.00 7.13
N VAL A 260 -17.65 -0.38 6.09
CA VAL A 260 -17.78 -1.70 5.44
C VAL A 260 -16.47 -2.14 4.76
N VAL A 261 -16.20 -3.45 4.77
CA VAL A 261 -15.24 -4.05 3.83
C VAL A 261 -16.01 -4.71 2.70
N LYS A 262 -15.75 -4.31 1.45
CA LYS A 262 -16.27 -5.01 0.27
C LYS A 262 -15.34 -6.14 -0.13
N VAL A 263 -15.93 -7.24 -0.57
CA VAL A 263 -15.22 -8.48 -0.91
C VAL A 263 -15.72 -8.99 -2.25
N TRP A 264 -14.79 -9.27 -3.17
CA TRP A 264 -15.07 -9.82 -4.49
C TRP A 264 -14.21 -11.05 -4.76
N ASN A 265 -14.75 -12.06 -5.42
CA ASN A 265 -13.97 -13.16 -5.99
C ASN A 265 -13.79 -12.98 -7.51
N THR A 266 -12.55 -12.92 -7.99
CA THR A 266 -12.26 -12.69 -9.42
C THR A 266 -12.44 -13.92 -10.31
N GLU A 267 -12.56 -15.13 -9.74
CA GLU A 267 -12.83 -16.37 -10.50
C GLU A 267 -14.34 -16.72 -10.50
N SER A 268 -15.04 -16.60 -9.37
CA SER A 268 -16.45 -17.01 -9.23
C SER A 268 -17.47 -15.86 -9.37
N GLY A 269 -17.03 -14.60 -9.28
CA GLY A 269 -17.92 -13.43 -9.29
C GLY A 269 -18.75 -13.26 -8.01
N ALA A 270 -18.44 -13.99 -6.93
CA ALA A 270 -19.13 -13.84 -5.65
C ALA A 270 -18.78 -12.49 -4.99
N GLU A 271 -19.80 -11.80 -4.45
CA GLU A 271 -19.67 -10.51 -3.76
C GLU A 271 -20.21 -10.56 -2.33
N TYR A 272 -19.52 -9.92 -1.38
CA TYR A 272 -19.96 -9.80 0.02
C TYR A 272 -19.66 -8.40 0.58
N ASN A 273 -20.51 -7.95 1.52
CA ASN A 273 -20.30 -6.75 2.33
C ASN A 273 -20.10 -7.16 3.79
N LEU A 274 -18.90 -6.94 4.33
CA LEU A 274 -18.58 -7.22 5.73
C LEU A 274 -18.83 -5.97 6.57
N ASN A 275 -20.05 -5.92 7.12
CA ASN A 275 -20.50 -4.84 8.01
C ASN A 275 -19.92 -5.04 9.43
N GLY A 276 -19.88 -3.96 10.21
CA GLY A 276 -19.25 -3.94 11.53
C GLY A 276 -18.19 -2.85 11.73
N PRO A 277 -17.39 -2.47 10.70
CA PRO A 277 -16.51 -1.30 10.78
C PRO A 277 -17.26 -0.02 11.16
N VAL A 278 -16.58 0.89 11.84
CA VAL A 278 -17.08 2.24 12.16
C VAL A 278 -15.99 3.25 11.75
N GLY A 279 -16.37 4.26 10.97
CA GLY A 279 -15.40 5.15 10.32
C GLY A 279 -14.67 4.48 9.15
N GLN A 280 -13.54 5.05 8.72
CA GLN A 280 -12.76 4.54 7.60
C GLN A 280 -12.03 3.22 7.93
N VAL A 281 -12.06 2.24 7.02
CA VAL A 281 -11.16 1.08 7.04
C VAL A 281 -9.82 1.46 6.39
N ASN A 282 -8.84 1.77 7.24
CA ASN A 282 -7.53 2.31 6.84
C ASN A 282 -6.50 1.22 6.52
N ALA A 283 -6.66 0.02 7.09
CA ALA A 283 -5.73 -1.09 6.91
C ALA A 283 -6.50 -2.39 6.70
N LEU A 284 -6.03 -3.22 5.78
CA LEU A 284 -6.50 -4.58 5.54
C LEU A 284 -5.31 -5.52 5.46
N GLU A 285 -5.40 -6.67 6.12
CA GLU A 285 -4.42 -7.75 6.08
C GLU A 285 -5.16 -9.09 6.01
N SER A 286 -4.68 -10.05 5.22
CA SER A 286 -5.36 -11.35 5.05
C SER A 286 -4.35 -12.49 4.94
N VAL A 287 -4.65 -13.60 5.60
CA VAL A 287 -3.79 -14.79 5.66
C VAL A 287 -4.61 -16.00 6.13
N ASN A 288 -4.40 -17.18 5.54
CA ASN A 288 -4.94 -18.46 6.03
C ASN A 288 -6.46 -18.42 6.36
N ASP A 289 -7.29 -18.05 5.38
CA ASP A 289 -8.74 -17.82 5.49
C ASP A 289 -9.19 -16.68 6.43
N LEU A 290 -8.28 -15.97 7.11
CA LEU A 290 -8.61 -14.83 7.96
C LEU A 290 -8.43 -13.49 7.23
N LEU A 291 -9.27 -12.53 7.61
CA LEU A 291 -9.22 -11.14 7.17
C LEU A 291 -9.29 -10.23 8.38
N PHE A 292 -8.37 -9.28 8.46
CA PHE A 292 -8.32 -8.24 9.49
C PHE A 292 -8.56 -6.87 8.87
N ALA A 293 -9.46 -6.08 9.45
CA ALA A 293 -9.69 -4.68 9.09
C ALA A 293 -9.39 -3.76 10.26
N GLY A 294 -8.40 -2.89 10.10
CA GLY A 294 -8.05 -1.83 11.04
C GLY A 294 -8.83 -0.56 10.72
N VAL A 295 -9.56 -0.04 11.70
CA VAL A 295 -10.51 1.06 11.51
C VAL A 295 -10.12 2.33 12.26
N GLU A 296 -10.73 3.44 11.84
CA GLU A 296 -10.47 4.80 12.30
C GLU A 296 -10.78 5.05 13.78
N ASP A 297 -11.63 4.23 14.42
CA ASP A 297 -11.94 4.31 15.85
C ASP A 297 -10.94 3.55 16.76
N GLY A 298 -9.92 2.91 16.20
CA GLY A 298 -8.91 2.14 16.93
C GLY A 298 -9.27 0.67 17.21
N VAL A 299 -10.39 0.19 16.65
CA VAL A 299 -10.76 -1.23 16.66
C VAL A 299 -10.06 -1.99 15.52
N ILE A 300 -9.88 -3.30 15.69
CA ILE A 300 -9.60 -4.22 14.58
C ILE A 300 -10.70 -5.30 14.56
N LEU A 301 -11.27 -5.55 13.38
CA LEU A 301 -12.26 -6.60 13.18
C LEU A 301 -11.61 -7.78 12.45
N ALA A 302 -11.86 -8.99 12.94
CA ALA A 302 -11.35 -10.22 12.37
C ALA A 302 -12.49 -11.09 11.86
N TRP A 303 -12.51 -11.41 10.57
CA TRP A 303 -13.43 -12.40 9.97
C TRP A 303 -12.68 -13.66 9.59
N LYS A 304 -13.33 -14.81 9.76
CA LYS A 304 -12.84 -16.10 9.31
C LYS A 304 -13.69 -16.63 8.15
N GLY A 305 -13.01 -17.02 7.08
CA GLY A 305 -13.57 -17.77 5.97
C GLY A 305 -13.95 -19.18 6.39
N THR A 306 -15.14 -19.63 5.99
CA THR A 306 -15.68 -20.97 6.27
C THR A 306 -16.10 -21.66 4.98
N CYS A 307 -15.53 -22.84 4.71
CA CYS A 307 -15.76 -23.64 3.50
C CYS A 307 -16.68 -24.84 3.76
N GLU A 308 -18.00 -24.61 3.83
CA GLU A 308 -19.00 -25.70 3.87
C GLU A 308 -19.56 -26.05 2.48
N SER A 309 -19.52 -25.12 1.53
CA SER A 309 -19.82 -25.36 0.10
C SER A 309 -19.37 -24.21 -0.80
N ASN A 310 -19.43 -22.97 -0.29
CA ASN A 310 -18.73 -21.79 -0.79
C ASN A 310 -18.02 -21.12 0.40
N LEU A 311 -16.92 -20.41 0.18
CA LEU A 311 -16.26 -19.64 1.23
C LEU A 311 -17.14 -18.46 1.64
N THR A 312 -17.50 -18.37 2.92
CA THR A 312 -18.21 -17.22 3.51
C THR A 312 -17.44 -16.68 4.70
N PHE A 313 -17.43 -15.36 4.88
CA PHE A 313 -16.68 -14.69 5.95
C PHE A 313 -17.59 -14.39 7.14
N GLN A 314 -17.30 -15.01 8.29
CA GLN A 314 -18.03 -14.81 9.54
C GLN A 314 -17.18 -14.00 10.53
N LEU A 315 -17.77 -13.05 11.25
CA LEU A 315 -17.03 -12.24 12.23
C LEU A 315 -16.58 -13.15 13.39
N ALA A 316 -15.27 -13.30 13.55
CA ALA A 316 -14.65 -14.17 14.55
C ALA A 316 -14.28 -13.40 15.82
N ALA A 317 -13.83 -12.15 15.70
CA ALA A 317 -13.46 -11.32 16.85
C ALA A 317 -13.51 -9.80 16.59
N THR A 318 -13.58 -9.04 17.68
CA THR A 318 -13.45 -7.58 17.71
C THR A 318 -12.37 -7.22 18.71
N LEU A 319 -11.19 -6.90 18.21
CA LEU A 319 -9.99 -6.59 18.98
C LEU A 319 -10.03 -5.09 19.33
N LYS A 320 -9.95 -4.76 20.61
CA LYS A 320 -10.02 -3.38 21.11
C LYS A 320 -8.83 -3.06 22.00
N GLY A 321 -8.27 -1.86 21.85
CA GLY A 321 -7.18 -1.42 22.73
C GLY A 321 -6.42 -0.18 22.26
N HIS A 322 -6.32 0.07 20.95
CA HIS A 322 -5.81 1.36 20.49
C HIS A 322 -6.81 2.48 20.85
N THR A 323 -6.28 3.68 21.10
CA THR A 323 -7.05 4.87 21.49
C THR A 323 -7.37 5.77 20.29
N HIS A 324 -6.70 5.56 19.17
CA HIS A 324 -6.89 6.25 17.91
C HIS A 324 -6.82 5.27 16.73
N GLY A 325 -7.27 5.71 15.56
CA GLY A 325 -7.40 4.88 14.38
C GLY A 325 -6.16 4.08 13.99
N ILE A 326 -6.39 2.82 13.60
CA ILE A 326 -5.38 1.94 13.03
C ILE A 326 -4.90 2.53 11.69
N THR A 327 -3.60 2.39 11.43
CA THR A 327 -2.93 2.88 10.21
C THR A 327 -2.22 1.78 9.44
N SER A 328 -1.85 0.68 10.10
CA SER A 328 -1.24 -0.47 9.44
C SER A 328 -1.51 -1.78 10.19
N LEU A 329 -1.54 -2.88 9.45
CA LEU A 329 -1.65 -4.25 9.95
C LEU A 329 -0.61 -5.12 9.24
N VAL A 330 -0.05 -6.09 9.94
CA VAL A 330 0.75 -7.18 9.34
C VAL A 330 0.70 -8.43 10.21
N VAL A 331 0.63 -9.62 9.61
CA VAL A 331 0.82 -10.88 10.33
C VAL A 331 2.27 -11.37 10.22
N GLY A 332 2.86 -11.72 11.37
CA GLY A 332 4.25 -12.16 11.47
C GLY A 332 4.41 -13.61 11.94
N GLY A 333 5.67 -14.03 12.03
CA GLY A 333 6.04 -15.33 12.57
C GLY A 333 5.52 -15.55 14.00
N GLY A 334 5.29 -16.82 14.36
CA GLY A 334 4.73 -17.17 15.68
C GLY A 334 3.23 -16.92 15.82
N ASN A 335 2.50 -16.77 14.71
CA ASN A 335 1.04 -16.59 14.68
C ASN A 335 0.58 -15.33 15.44
N ARG A 336 1.24 -14.19 15.17
CA ARG A 336 0.97 -12.89 15.81
C ARG A 336 0.50 -11.88 14.77
N LEU A 337 -0.60 -11.19 15.06
CA LEU A 337 -1.00 -9.98 14.33
C LEU A 337 -0.35 -8.77 14.99
N TYR A 338 0.16 -7.84 14.18
CA TYR A 338 0.71 -6.57 14.63
C TYR A 338 -0.12 -5.42 14.05
N SER A 339 -0.38 -4.39 14.85
CA SER A 339 -1.12 -3.20 14.41
C SER A 339 -0.43 -1.90 14.81
N GLY A 340 -0.22 -1.01 13.84
CA GLY A 340 0.26 0.35 14.05
C GLY A 340 -0.91 1.33 14.04
N SER A 341 -0.81 2.40 14.84
CA SER A 341 -1.92 3.34 15.06
C SER A 341 -1.46 4.80 15.09
N LYS A 342 -2.46 5.69 14.90
CA LYS A 342 -2.41 7.11 15.26
C LYS A 342 -2.20 7.39 16.76
N ASP A 343 -2.19 6.37 17.63
CA ASP A 343 -1.82 6.52 19.05
C ASP A 343 -0.33 6.26 19.35
N HIS A 344 0.49 6.20 18.30
CA HIS A 344 1.95 6.08 18.34
C HIS A 344 2.46 4.73 18.88
N THR A 345 1.55 3.83 19.32
CA THR A 345 1.90 2.48 19.77
C THR A 345 1.79 1.45 18.66
N ILE A 346 2.45 0.31 18.87
CA ILE A 346 2.19 -0.94 18.14
C ILE A 346 1.55 -1.92 19.12
N ARG A 347 0.45 -2.56 18.74
CA ARG A 347 -0.10 -3.68 19.53
C ARG A 347 0.20 -5.02 18.87
N VAL A 348 0.47 -5.99 19.72
CA VAL A 348 0.72 -7.39 19.36
C VAL A 348 -0.44 -8.21 19.87
N TRP A 349 -1.09 -8.94 18.97
CA TRP A 349 -2.30 -9.71 19.25
C TRP A 349 -2.04 -11.19 19.02
N ASP A 350 -2.52 -12.00 19.97
CA ASP A 350 -2.53 -13.45 19.84
C ASP A 350 -3.65 -13.90 18.90
N HIS A 351 -3.35 -14.82 17.98
CA HIS A 351 -4.26 -15.29 16.94
C HIS A 351 -5.16 -16.47 17.39
N GLU A 352 -4.89 -17.11 18.53
CA GLU A 352 -5.77 -18.16 19.07
C GLU A 352 -6.90 -17.58 19.94
N ASN A 353 -6.59 -16.56 20.76
CA ASN A 353 -7.50 -15.98 21.74
C ASN A 353 -7.87 -14.50 21.49
N TRP A 354 -7.30 -13.86 20.48
CA TRP A 354 -7.58 -12.48 20.04
C TRP A 354 -7.31 -11.39 21.11
N GLN A 355 -6.51 -11.69 22.13
CA GLN A 355 -6.12 -10.71 23.15
C GLN A 355 -4.88 -9.93 22.73
N CYS A 356 -4.79 -8.68 23.18
CA CYS A 356 -3.57 -7.89 23.11
C CYS A 356 -2.56 -8.45 24.12
N ILE A 357 -1.52 -9.13 23.65
CA ILE A 357 -0.46 -9.70 24.49
C ILE A 357 0.67 -8.70 24.78
N MET A 358 0.80 -7.64 23.98
CA MET A 358 1.83 -6.62 24.17
C MET A 358 1.43 -5.27 23.56
N THR A 359 1.86 -4.17 24.19
CA THR A 359 1.90 -2.84 23.58
C THR A 359 3.35 -2.40 23.51
N LEU A 360 3.88 -2.24 22.31
CA LEU A 360 5.21 -1.70 22.07
C LEU A 360 5.10 -0.18 22.06
N ASN A 361 5.91 0.46 22.90
CA ASN A 361 6.05 1.92 23.00
C ASN A 361 7.47 2.27 22.54
N GLY A 362 7.66 3.43 21.91
CA GLY A 362 8.99 3.88 21.47
C GLY A 362 9.02 4.65 20.15
N HIS A 363 7.90 4.77 19.45
CA HIS A 363 7.67 5.83 18.46
C HIS A 363 7.02 7.04 19.15
N ASP A 364 7.36 8.24 18.70
CA ASP A 364 6.87 9.50 19.27
C ASP A 364 5.71 10.12 18.44
N ASP A 365 5.41 9.55 17.27
CA ASP A 365 4.34 9.96 16.34
C ASP A 365 3.68 8.73 15.66
N VAL A 366 2.63 8.94 14.86
CA VAL A 366 1.80 7.93 14.16
C VAL A 366 2.62 6.82 13.50
N VAL A 367 2.37 5.56 13.89
CA VAL A 367 3.00 4.38 13.25
C VAL A 367 2.29 4.08 11.93
N LYS A 368 2.74 4.76 10.88
CA LYS A 368 2.15 4.71 9.53
C LYS A 368 2.25 3.35 8.86
N SER A 369 3.31 2.57 9.11
CA SER A 369 3.52 1.30 8.40
C SER A 369 4.22 0.24 9.26
N LEU A 370 3.86 -1.03 9.04
CA LEU A 370 4.45 -2.21 9.66
C LEU A 370 4.80 -3.25 8.59
N MET A 371 5.86 -4.02 8.82
CA MET A 371 6.29 -5.08 7.93
C MET A 371 7.07 -6.16 8.69
N CYS A 372 6.83 -7.44 8.41
CA CYS A 372 7.63 -8.54 8.96
C CYS A 372 8.69 -9.04 7.96
N TRP A 373 9.92 -9.25 8.44
CA TRP A 373 10.97 -9.95 7.70
C TRP A 373 11.63 -10.99 8.60
N ASP A 374 11.50 -12.28 8.22
CA ASP A 374 11.98 -13.40 9.04
C ASP A 374 11.38 -13.31 10.47
N LYS A 375 12.21 -13.24 11.52
CA LYS A 375 11.79 -13.07 12.92
C LYS A 375 11.65 -11.61 13.38
N TYR A 376 11.88 -10.64 12.49
CA TYR A 376 11.94 -9.21 12.82
C TYR A 376 10.67 -8.48 12.37
N LEU A 377 10.17 -7.59 13.24
CA LEU A 377 9.18 -6.58 12.87
C LEU A 377 9.91 -5.28 12.53
N PHE A 378 9.50 -4.63 11.45
CA PHE A 378 9.90 -3.29 11.07
C PHE A 378 8.69 -2.37 11.22
N SER A 379 8.89 -1.18 11.80
CA SER A 379 7.86 -0.15 11.92
C SER A 379 8.38 1.19 11.44
N GLY A 380 7.60 1.88 10.62
CA GLY A 380 7.86 3.23 10.14
C GLY A 380 6.82 4.21 10.67
N SER A 381 7.28 5.36 11.17
CA SER A 381 6.42 6.40 11.77
C SER A 381 6.68 7.78 11.16
N LEU A 382 5.75 8.70 11.37
CA LEU A 382 5.95 10.13 11.09
C LEU A 382 7.05 10.77 11.97
N ASP A 383 7.51 10.10 13.04
CA ASP A 383 8.66 10.50 13.88
C ASP A 383 10.02 10.43 13.16
N CYS A 384 10.01 10.27 11.83
CA CYS A 384 11.17 10.17 10.94
C CYS A 384 12.07 8.95 11.26
N THR A 385 11.55 7.90 11.91
CA THR A 385 12.33 6.68 12.19
C THR A 385 11.71 5.40 11.63
N ILE A 386 12.61 4.46 11.31
CA ILE A 386 12.29 3.03 11.11
C ILE A 386 12.89 2.27 12.30
N LYS A 387 12.06 1.58 13.08
CA LYS A 387 12.52 0.76 14.22
C LYS A 387 12.42 -0.72 13.86
N VAL A 388 13.46 -1.48 14.23
CA VAL A 388 13.53 -2.93 14.05
C VAL A 388 13.41 -3.61 15.40
N TRP A 389 12.38 -4.43 15.55
CA TRP A 389 12.06 -5.13 16.79
C TRP A 389 12.40 -6.62 16.66
N ALA A 390 12.97 -7.19 17.71
CA ALA A 390 13.30 -8.61 17.79
C ALA A 390 12.78 -9.24 19.08
N SER A 391 12.48 -10.54 19.05
CA SER A 391 12.10 -11.27 20.25
C SER A 391 13.30 -11.49 21.15
N THR A 392 13.16 -11.17 22.43
CA THR A 392 14.07 -11.52 23.52
C THR A 392 13.78 -12.93 24.05
N ASP A 393 14.68 -13.48 24.87
CA ASP A 393 14.60 -14.86 25.40
C ASP A 393 13.41 -15.10 26.35
N ASP A 394 12.86 -14.04 26.94
CA ASP A 394 11.65 -14.05 27.77
C ASP A 394 10.35 -13.92 26.95
N GLY A 395 10.45 -13.72 25.63
CA GLY A 395 9.33 -13.57 24.70
C GLY A 395 8.81 -12.14 24.52
N CYS A 396 9.45 -11.15 25.16
CA CYS A 396 9.21 -9.73 24.89
C CYS A 396 9.70 -9.31 23.49
N LEU A 397 9.37 -8.08 23.06
CA LEU A 397 9.82 -7.49 21.80
C LEU A 397 10.46 -6.14 22.06
N GLU A 398 11.75 -6.01 21.75
CA GLU A 398 12.54 -4.80 22.00
C GLU A 398 13.13 -4.23 20.70
N VAL A 399 13.36 -2.91 20.67
CA VAL A 399 14.03 -2.23 19.56
C VAL A 399 15.52 -2.58 19.57
N ILE A 400 15.96 -3.38 18.59
CA ILE A 400 17.38 -3.74 18.43
C ILE A 400 18.14 -2.79 17.50
N TYR A 401 17.43 -1.99 16.70
CA TYR A 401 17.99 -1.02 15.78
C TYR A 401 16.98 0.08 15.46
N THR A 402 17.46 1.32 15.32
CA THR A 402 16.68 2.46 14.83
C THR A 402 17.44 3.09 13.68
N HIS A 403 16.79 3.22 12.53
CA HIS A 403 17.24 4.03 11.41
C HIS A 403 16.49 5.37 11.44
N SER A 404 17.17 6.46 11.08
CA SER A 404 16.57 7.81 11.02
C SER A 404 16.59 8.33 9.59
N GLU A 405 15.46 8.88 9.18
CA GLU A 405 15.28 9.63 7.94
C GLU A 405 15.21 11.14 8.23
N GLU A 406 15.25 11.96 7.18
CA GLU A 406 15.02 13.40 7.28
C GLU A 406 13.54 13.78 7.35
N GLN A 407 12.62 12.87 6.98
CA GLN A 407 11.18 13.10 6.87
C GLN A 407 10.38 11.87 7.33
N GLY A 408 9.10 12.09 7.66
CA GLY A 408 8.20 11.05 8.17
C GLY A 408 8.00 9.87 7.20
N ILE A 409 7.91 8.67 7.75
CA ILE A 409 7.74 7.43 6.99
C ILE A 409 6.26 7.20 6.69
N LEU A 410 5.94 6.87 5.44
CA LEU A 410 4.56 6.69 4.96
C LEU A 410 4.20 5.23 4.70
N ALA A 411 5.11 4.48 4.09
CA ALA A 411 4.91 3.07 3.74
C ALA A 411 6.25 2.32 3.71
N LEU A 412 6.31 1.15 4.33
CA LEU A 412 7.40 0.20 4.21
C LEU A 412 6.99 -0.96 3.30
N SER A 413 7.94 -1.49 2.52
CA SER A 413 7.75 -2.74 1.77
C SER A 413 9.08 -3.48 1.63
N ARG A 414 9.02 -4.80 1.44
CA ARG A 414 10.20 -5.66 1.23
C ARG A 414 10.22 -6.20 -0.18
N MET A 415 11.39 -6.31 -0.77
CA MET A 415 11.58 -7.07 -2.00
C MET A 415 13.02 -7.59 -2.07
N THR A 416 13.26 -8.61 -2.89
CA THR A 416 14.64 -9.03 -3.23
C THR A 416 15.08 -8.39 -4.53
N ASP A 417 16.34 -7.95 -4.62
CA ASP A 417 16.94 -7.61 -5.91
C ASP A 417 17.22 -8.87 -6.77
N PRO A 418 17.67 -8.75 -8.03
CA PRO A 418 17.96 -9.89 -8.90
C PRO A 418 19.06 -10.83 -8.39
N ASP A 419 19.93 -10.36 -7.49
CA ASP A 419 20.97 -11.13 -6.83
C ASP A 419 20.46 -11.74 -5.49
N VAL A 420 19.14 -11.68 -5.26
CA VAL A 420 18.40 -12.16 -4.08
C VAL A 420 18.78 -11.43 -2.78
N LYS A 421 19.37 -10.23 -2.88
CA LYS A 421 19.66 -9.39 -1.70
C LYS A 421 18.37 -8.81 -1.12
N PRO A 422 18.21 -8.75 0.21
CA PRO A 422 17.03 -8.18 0.85
C PRO A 422 17.05 -6.64 0.76
N ILE A 423 16.09 -6.05 0.05
CA ILE A 423 15.91 -4.60 -0.07
C ILE A 423 14.67 -4.14 0.70
N LEU A 424 14.85 -3.21 1.61
CA LEU A 424 13.78 -2.43 2.24
C LEU A 424 13.46 -1.23 1.35
N TYR A 425 12.18 -1.06 1.02
CA TYR A 425 11.63 0.13 0.39
C TYR A 425 10.94 0.97 1.46
N CYS A 426 11.28 2.25 1.52
CA CYS A 426 10.79 3.19 2.51
C CYS A 426 10.25 4.44 1.81
N SER A 427 8.92 4.59 1.74
CA SER A 427 8.29 5.80 1.24
C SER A 427 8.30 6.90 2.30
N CYS A 428 8.68 8.11 1.92
CA CYS A 428 8.87 9.24 2.82
C CYS A 428 8.03 10.46 2.36
N SER A 429 7.74 11.38 3.30
CA SER A 429 7.01 12.63 3.00
C SER A 429 7.78 13.63 2.11
N ASP A 430 9.05 13.37 1.77
CA ASP A 430 9.81 14.11 0.75
C ASP A 430 9.34 13.82 -0.70
N LYS A 431 8.31 12.97 -0.88
CA LYS A 431 7.78 12.48 -2.17
C LYS A 431 8.72 11.49 -2.86
N SER A 432 9.61 10.85 -2.11
CA SER A 432 10.53 9.85 -2.59
C SER A 432 10.30 8.47 -1.93
N VAL A 433 10.95 7.46 -2.46
CA VAL A 433 11.04 6.12 -1.87
C VAL A 433 12.50 5.72 -1.80
N HIS A 434 13.05 5.61 -0.59
CA HIS A 434 14.42 5.18 -0.33
C HIS A 434 14.54 3.65 -0.43
N LEU A 435 15.62 3.16 -1.03
CA LEU A 435 15.91 1.73 -1.17
C LEU A 435 17.16 1.39 -0.36
N TYR A 436 17.02 0.50 0.63
CA TYR A 436 18.11 0.10 1.52
C TYR A 436 18.40 -1.39 1.44
N GLU A 437 19.67 -1.76 1.25
CA GLU A 437 20.10 -3.15 1.40
C GLU A 437 20.18 -3.51 2.89
N LEU A 438 19.49 -4.59 3.28
CA LEU A 438 19.49 -5.13 4.63
C LEU A 438 20.58 -6.22 4.80
N PRO A 439 21.06 -6.47 6.03
CA PRO A 439 20.73 -5.78 7.27
C PRO A 439 21.49 -4.45 7.49
N THR A 440 22.30 -4.01 6.52
CA THR A 440 23.26 -2.90 6.68
C THR A 440 22.68 -1.50 6.49
N PHE A 441 21.40 -1.37 6.11
CA PHE A 441 20.72 -0.11 5.78
C PHE A 441 21.50 0.76 4.76
N THR A 442 22.17 0.12 3.80
CA THR A 442 23.00 0.81 2.81
C THR A 442 22.13 1.34 1.66
N ASP A 443 22.18 2.66 1.37
CA ASP A 443 21.45 3.28 0.23
C ASP A 443 21.83 2.57 -1.08
N ARG A 444 20.82 2.09 -1.81
CA ARG A 444 20.91 1.46 -3.14
C ARG A 444 20.28 2.30 -4.25
N GLY A 445 19.59 3.38 -3.87
CA GLY A 445 18.84 4.25 -4.76
C GLY A 445 17.68 4.97 -4.08
N ARG A 446 17.07 5.91 -4.81
CA ARG A 446 15.80 6.55 -4.47
C ARG A 446 14.92 6.62 -5.72
N LEU A 447 13.61 6.42 -5.53
CA LEU A 447 12.57 6.74 -6.52
C LEU A 447 11.98 8.10 -6.16
N PHE A 448 11.49 8.85 -7.14
CA PHE A 448 10.80 10.12 -6.91
C PHE A 448 9.42 10.10 -7.57
N ALA A 449 8.44 10.73 -6.94
CA ALA A 449 7.06 10.84 -7.40
C ALA A 449 6.61 12.31 -7.48
N LYS A 450 5.39 12.57 -7.97
CA LYS A 450 4.86 13.94 -8.10
C LYS A 450 4.32 14.46 -6.78
N GLN A 451 3.84 13.56 -5.93
CA GLN A 451 3.46 13.78 -4.52
C GLN A 451 3.82 12.52 -3.71
N GLU A 452 3.49 12.50 -2.42
CA GLU A 452 3.77 11.38 -1.52
C GLU A 452 3.26 10.03 -2.05
N VAL A 453 4.10 8.99 -1.96
CA VAL A 453 3.74 7.61 -2.33
C VAL A 453 3.09 6.93 -1.12
N GLN A 454 1.76 6.78 -1.15
CA GLN A 454 1.00 6.21 -0.03
C GLN A 454 0.98 4.67 -0.03
N THR A 455 1.27 4.03 -1.17
CA THR A 455 1.21 2.57 -1.29
C THR A 455 2.33 2.00 -2.19
N LEU A 456 2.86 0.85 -1.77
CA LEU A 456 3.95 0.11 -2.39
C LEU A 456 3.54 -1.37 -2.48
N GLN A 457 3.49 -1.94 -3.68
CA GLN A 457 3.09 -3.33 -3.88
C GLN A 457 4.12 -4.10 -4.72
N ILE A 458 4.47 -5.30 -4.26
CA ILE A 458 5.36 -6.24 -4.94
C ILE A 458 4.58 -6.93 -6.06
N GLY A 459 5.18 -7.05 -7.25
CA GLY A 459 4.64 -7.79 -8.39
C GLY A 459 5.28 -9.17 -8.57
N PRO A 460 4.81 -9.95 -9.56
CA PRO A 460 5.48 -11.19 -9.94
C PRO A 460 6.86 -10.93 -10.56
N GLY A 461 7.84 -11.76 -10.21
CA GLY A 461 9.22 -11.63 -10.71
C GLY A 461 9.95 -10.41 -10.12
N SER A 462 10.45 -9.54 -10.99
CA SER A 462 11.20 -8.33 -10.63
C SER A 462 10.35 -7.05 -10.61
N LEU A 463 9.03 -7.17 -10.76
CA LEU A 463 8.10 -6.04 -10.86
C LEU A 463 7.74 -5.46 -9.48
N PHE A 464 7.52 -4.14 -9.44
CA PHE A 464 6.90 -3.48 -8.29
C PHE A 464 6.13 -2.23 -8.72
N PHE A 465 5.20 -1.80 -7.87
CA PHE A 465 4.23 -0.75 -8.14
C PHE A 465 4.24 0.30 -7.03
N THR A 466 4.19 1.57 -7.41
CA THR A 466 4.05 2.70 -6.47
C THR A 466 2.78 3.47 -6.80
N GLY A 467 1.97 3.80 -5.79
CA GLY A 467 0.79 4.67 -5.95
C GLY A 467 0.96 5.98 -5.18
N ASP A 468 0.84 7.12 -5.86
CA ASP A 468 1.03 8.45 -5.26
C ASP A 468 -0.28 9.23 -5.01
N GLN A 469 -0.17 10.32 -4.26
CA GLN A 469 -1.28 11.22 -3.92
C GLN A 469 -1.97 11.88 -5.13
N THR A 470 -1.35 11.90 -6.32
CA THR A 470 -1.97 12.45 -7.55
C THR A 470 -2.94 11.49 -8.22
N GLY A 471 -2.95 10.21 -7.81
CA GLY A 471 -3.67 9.14 -8.52
C GLY A 471 -2.82 8.44 -9.59
N LEU A 472 -1.52 8.74 -9.65
CA LEU A 472 -0.59 8.08 -10.54
C LEU A 472 -0.14 6.74 -9.95
N LEU A 473 -0.36 5.65 -10.68
CA LEU A 473 0.38 4.42 -10.47
C LEU A 473 1.60 4.39 -11.39
N THR A 474 2.76 4.05 -10.84
CA THR A 474 3.98 3.83 -11.63
C THR A 474 4.44 2.38 -11.51
N VAL A 475 4.73 1.75 -12.65
CA VAL A 475 5.25 0.38 -12.75
C VAL A 475 6.76 0.45 -12.93
N TYR A 476 7.49 -0.30 -12.10
CA TYR A 476 8.93 -0.45 -12.17
C TYR A 476 9.35 -1.91 -12.30
N THR A 477 10.60 -2.14 -12.69
CA THR A 477 11.22 -3.46 -12.69
C THR A 477 12.70 -3.38 -12.36
N TRP A 478 13.22 -4.38 -11.63
CA TRP A 478 14.66 -4.61 -11.59
C TRP A 478 15.17 -5.19 -12.92
N LEU A 479 16.40 -4.83 -13.26
CA LEU A 479 17.17 -5.30 -14.40
C LEU A 479 18.07 -6.44 -13.94
N ALA A 480 17.93 -7.61 -14.55
CA ALA A 480 18.91 -8.68 -14.41
C ALA A 480 20.28 -8.26 -14.96
N ASN A 481 21.34 -8.83 -14.41
CA ASN A 481 22.73 -8.68 -14.87
C ASN A 481 22.97 -9.39 -16.22
#